data_AF-A0A3P6QN63-F1
#
_entry.id   AF-A0A3P6QN63-F1
#
_cell.length_a   1.000
_cell.length_b   1.000
_cell.length_c   1.000
_cell.angle_alpha   90.00
_cell.angle_beta   90.00
_cell.angle_gamma   90.00
#
_symmetry.space_group_name_H-M   'P 1'
#
loop_
_entity.id
_entity.type
_entity.pdbx_description
1 polymer ?
#
loop_
_entity_poly.entity_id
_entity_poly.type
_entity_poly.pdbx_seq_one_letter_code
_entity_poly.pdbx_strand_id
1 'polypeptide(L)'
;MTVVTFAYIAMSASLTLMVPYYQVHPTAAFSDAFALRGSSLAKFAVSVGALCGMMTSLVGGMFALPRCVFAMAEDGLLFDSLSHVNGKTQVPINAVLVFGSMTAIIALLFDITTLVEFLSIGTLLAYSIVSACVIILRYQPARYQEDGGFDNGRLEVFN
;
A
#
# COMPACT_ATOMS: atom_id res chain seq x y z
N MET A 1 -4.10 11.20 -10.78
CA MET A 1 -5.18 11.43 -9.80
C MET A 1 -6.45 11.96 -10.45
N THR A 2 -6.39 13.01 -11.28
CA THR A 2 -7.56 13.57 -11.99
C THR A 2 -8.38 12.52 -12.76
N VAL A 3 -7.74 11.65 -13.56
CA VAL A 3 -8.44 10.59 -14.31
C VAL A 3 -9.25 9.66 -13.39
N VAL A 4 -8.66 9.25 -12.27
CA VAL A 4 -9.32 8.36 -11.29
C VAL A 4 -10.49 9.07 -10.61
N THR A 5 -10.35 10.35 -10.27
CA THR A 5 -11.43 11.16 -9.70
C THR A 5 -12.63 11.25 -10.64
N PHE A 6 -12.40 11.57 -11.92
CA PHE A 6 -13.46 11.61 -12.92
C PHE A 6 -14.12 10.24 -13.11
N ALA A 7 -13.32 9.17 -13.16
CA ALA A 7 -13.83 7.80 -13.27
C ALA A 7 -14.72 7.43 -12.07
N TYR A 8 -14.29 7.73 -10.83
CA TYR A 8 -15.09 7.48 -9.62
C TYR A 8 -16.41 8.26 -9.60
N ILE A 9 -16.39 9.54 -10.01
CA ILE A 9 -17.61 10.35 -10.11
C ILE A 9 -18.58 9.75 -11.13
N ALA A 10 -18.07 9.37 -12.31
CA ALA A 10 -18.88 8.75 -13.35
C ALA A 10 -19.45 7.39 -12.91
N MET A 11 -18.66 6.57 -12.21
CA MET A 11 -19.10 5.29 -11.66
C MET A 11 -20.22 5.47 -10.63
N SER A 12 -20.05 6.37 -9.66
CA SER A 12 -21.10 6.67 -8.67
C SER A 12 -22.37 7.20 -9.34
N ALA A 13 -22.25 8.13 -10.28
CA ALA A 13 -23.39 8.66 -11.03
C ALA A 13 -24.13 7.57 -11.82
N SER A 14 -23.39 6.67 -12.47
CA SER A 14 -23.98 5.55 -13.22
C SER A 14 -24.77 4.60 -12.31
N LEU A 15 -24.25 4.31 -11.11
CA LEU A 15 -24.89 3.42 -10.16
C LEU A 15 -26.19 4.03 -9.61
N THR A 16 -26.15 5.31 -9.20
CA THR A 16 -27.33 6.03 -8.71
C THR A 16 -28.42 6.19 -9.77
N LEU A 17 -28.05 6.34 -11.04
CA LEU A 17 -29.02 6.40 -12.15
C LEU A 17 -29.64 5.03 -12.46
N MET A 18 -28.94 3.94 -12.13
CA MET A 18 -29.33 2.58 -12.49
C MET A 18 -30.18 1.90 -11.42
N VAL A 19 -29.92 2.15 -10.13
CA VAL A 19 -30.60 1.51 -8.99
C VAL A 19 -30.92 2.55 -7.92
N PRO A 20 -32.15 2.59 -7.36
CA PRO A 20 -32.49 3.48 -6.25
C PRO A 20 -31.66 3.13 -5.02
N TYR A 21 -31.20 4.16 -4.29
CA TYR A 21 -30.19 4.06 -3.22
C TYR A 21 -30.51 3.05 -2.10
N TYR A 22 -31.79 2.72 -1.90
CA TYR A 22 -32.25 1.78 -0.89
C TYR A 22 -31.95 0.30 -1.20
N GLN A 23 -31.62 -0.05 -2.45
CA GLN A 23 -31.41 -1.43 -2.89
C GLN A 23 -29.96 -1.74 -3.27
N VAL A 24 -29.03 -0.82 -2.98
CA VAL A 24 -27.62 -1.00 -3.33
C VAL A 24 -26.94 -1.88 -2.29
N HIS A 25 -26.54 -3.09 -2.68
CA HIS A 25 -25.74 -3.96 -1.82
C HIS A 25 -24.29 -3.45 -1.69
N PRO A 26 -23.74 -3.33 -0.48
CA PRO A 26 -22.42 -2.75 -0.25
C PRO A 26 -21.26 -3.62 -0.73
N THR A 27 -21.47 -4.94 -0.84
CA THR A 27 -20.42 -5.91 -1.22
C THR A 27 -20.31 -6.13 -2.72
N ALA A 28 -21.38 -5.93 -3.49
CA ALA A 28 -21.48 -6.34 -4.89
C ALA A 28 -22.32 -5.38 -5.75
N ALA A 29 -22.22 -4.08 -5.49
CA ALA A 29 -23.09 -3.04 -6.04
C ALA A 29 -23.28 -3.12 -7.57
N PHE A 30 -22.21 -3.23 -8.35
CA PHE A 30 -22.30 -3.27 -9.81
C PHE A 30 -22.81 -4.62 -10.35
N SER A 31 -22.31 -5.74 -9.84
CA SER A 31 -22.73 -7.06 -10.33
C SER A 31 -24.21 -7.34 -10.04
N ASP A 32 -24.72 -6.87 -8.90
CA ASP A 32 -26.12 -7.02 -8.53
C ASP A 32 -27.00 -6.03 -9.29
N ALA A 33 -26.54 -4.78 -9.50
CA ALA A 33 -27.24 -3.83 -10.36
C ALA A 33 -27.45 -4.38 -11.78
N PHE A 34 -26.42 -5.01 -12.38
CA PHE A 34 -26.56 -5.65 -13.70
C PHE A 34 -27.41 -6.93 -13.67
N ALA A 35 -27.43 -7.65 -12.55
CA ALA A 35 -28.30 -8.82 -12.36
C ALA A 35 -29.78 -8.41 -12.36
N LEU A 36 -30.15 -7.34 -11.64
CA LEU A 36 -31.53 -6.83 -11.57
C LEU A 36 -32.07 -6.40 -12.94
N ARG A 37 -31.19 -5.96 -13.85
CA ARG A 37 -31.55 -5.57 -15.21
C ARG A 37 -31.56 -6.74 -16.21
N GLY A 38 -31.22 -7.96 -15.77
CA GLY A 38 -31.26 -9.17 -16.59
C GLY A 38 -30.08 -9.37 -17.55
N SER A 39 -29.02 -8.57 -17.46
CA SER A 39 -27.83 -8.69 -18.33
C SER A 39 -26.74 -9.55 -17.68
N SER A 40 -26.79 -10.86 -17.97
CA SER A 40 -25.83 -11.85 -17.45
C SER A 40 -24.41 -11.64 -17.96
N LEU A 41 -24.25 -11.17 -19.21
CA LEU A 41 -22.94 -10.91 -19.81
C LEU A 41 -22.23 -9.74 -19.12
N ALA A 42 -22.95 -8.64 -18.87
CA ALA A 42 -22.39 -7.48 -18.18
C ALA A 42 -21.98 -7.82 -16.74
N LYS A 43 -22.79 -8.61 -16.03
CA LYS A 43 -22.46 -9.12 -14.69
C LYS A 43 -21.12 -9.87 -14.70
N PHE A 44 -20.95 -10.83 -15.61
CA PHE A 44 -19.73 -11.64 -15.68
C PHE A 44 -18.49 -10.81 -16.06
N ALA A 45 -18.61 -9.91 -17.03
CA ALA A 45 -17.52 -9.04 -17.44
C ALA A 45 -17.01 -8.16 -16.27
N VAL A 46 -17.94 -7.54 -15.53
CA VAL A 46 -17.61 -6.67 -14.39
C VAL A 46 -17.04 -7.46 -13.22
N SER A 47 -17.59 -8.64 -12.90
CA SER A 47 -17.06 -9.46 -11.80
C SER A 47 -15.65 -9.98 -12.08
N VAL A 48 -15.38 -10.43 -13.31
CA VAL A 48 -14.03 -10.88 -13.70
C VAL A 48 -13.05 -9.70 -13.69
N GLY A 49 -13.46 -8.53 -14.19
CA GLY A 49 -12.65 -7.32 -14.14
C GLY A 49 -12.32 -6.87 -12.71
N ALA A 50 -13.32 -6.87 -11.82
CA ALA A 50 -13.13 -6.52 -10.41
C ALA A 50 -12.19 -7.49 -9.70
N LEU A 51 -12.36 -8.80 -9.89
CA LEU A 51 -11.47 -9.81 -9.31
C LEU A 51 -10.02 -9.64 -9.79
N CYS A 52 -9.82 -9.46 -11.10
CA CYS A 52 -8.49 -9.24 -11.67
C CYS A 52 -7.83 -7.95 -11.12
N GLY A 53 -8.59 -6.86 -11.02
CA GLY A 53 -8.12 -5.60 -10.45
C GLY A 53 -7.74 -5.72 -8.96
N MET A 54 -8.58 -6.38 -8.16
CA MET A 54 -8.30 -6.62 -6.74
C MET A 54 -7.06 -7.50 -6.53
N MET A 55 -6.91 -8.56 -7.33
CA MET A 55 -5.72 -9.42 -7.29
C MET A 55 -4.45 -8.65 -7.62
N THR A 56 -4.51 -7.76 -8.62
CA THR A 56 -3.36 -6.92 -9.01
C THR A 56 -2.94 -5.99 -7.87
N SER A 57 -3.90 -5.31 -7.23
CA SER A 57 -3.62 -4.44 -6.08
C SER A 57 -3.07 -5.21 -4.87
N LEU A 58 -3.60 -6.42 -4.61
CA LEU A 58 -3.15 -7.28 -3.53
C LEU A 58 -1.69 -7.69 -3.73
N VAL A 59 -1.33 -8.17 -4.92
CA VAL A 59 0.04 -8.55 -5.26
C VAL A 59 0.98 -7.33 -5.18
N GLY A 60 0.53 -6.16 -5.64
CA GLY A 60 1.27 -4.91 -5.50
C GLY A 60 1.61 -4.58 -4.03
N GLY A 61 0.65 -4.75 -3.12
CA GLY A 61 0.86 -4.56 -1.68
C GLY A 61 1.81 -5.59 -1.08
N MET A 62 1.67 -6.87 -1.43
CA MET A 62 2.54 -7.95 -0.96
C MET A 62 4.01 -7.77 -1.36
N PHE A 63 4.28 -7.06 -2.46
CA PHE A 63 5.66 -6.72 -2.86
C PHE A 63 6.16 -5.38 -2.29
N ALA A 64 5.29 -4.46 -1.90
CA ALA A 64 5.68 -3.20 -1.29
C ALA A 64 6.10 -3.38 0.17
N LEU A 65 5.34 -4.19 0.93
CA LEU A 65 5.58 -4.43 2.36
C LEU A 65 7.00 -4.93 2.68
N PRO A 66 7.55 -5.94 1.98
CA PRO A 66 8.88 -6.48 2.30
C PRO A 66 10.01 -5.49 1.97
N ARG A 67 9.81 -4.66 0.94
CA ARG A 67 10.76 -3.60 0.56
C ARG A 67 10.82 -2.51 1.63
N CYS A 68 9.67 -2.09 2.15
CA CYS A 68 9.62 -1.12 3.25
C CYS A 68 10.28 -1.68 4.52
N VAL A 69 9.98 -2.93 4.89
CA VAL A 69 10.57 -3.59 6.07
C VAL A 69 12.08 -3.76 5.92
N PHE A 70 12.55 -4.08 4.71
CA PHE A 70 13.98 -4.17 4.43
C PHE A 70 14.69 -2.82 4.60
N ALA A 71 14.14 -1.73 4.03
CA ALA A 71 14.70 -0.39 4.22
C ALA A 71 14.70 0.02 5.71
N MET A 72 13.65 -0.30 6.47
CA MET A 72 13.58 -0.06 7.92
C MET A 72 14.60 -0.89 8.72
N ALA A 73 14.95 -2.09 8.25
CA ALA A 73 15.99 -2.91 8.85
C ALA A 73 17.40 -2.38 8.51
N GLU A 74 17.60 -1.87 7.29
CA GLU A 74 18.85 -1.23 6.84
C GLU A 74 19.14 0.07 7.62
N ASP A 75 18.09 0.83 7.96
CA ASP A 75 18.18 2.00 8.86
C ASP A 75 18.47 1.61 10.34
N GLY A 76 18.58 0.31 10.66
CA GLY A 76 18.87 -0.20 11.99
C GLY A 76 17.70 -0.13 12.99
N LEU A 77 16.48 0.17 12.50
CA LEU A 77 15.29 0.39 13.33
C LEU A 77 14.55 -0.92 13.71
N LEU A 78 14.85 -2.03 13.02
CA LEU A 78 14.29 -3.37 13.24
C LEU A 78 15.40 -4.40 13.48
N PHE A 79 15.12 -5.45 14.27
CA PHE A 79 16.07 -6.52 14.62
C PHE A 79 16.70 -7.17 13.38
N ASP A 80 18.04 -7.27 13.39
CA ASP A 80 18.87 -7.81 12.31
C ASP A 80 18.53 -9.27 11.92
N SER A 81 17.86 -10.03 12.80
CA SER A 81 17.36 -11.38 12.48
C SER A 81 16.25 -11.41 11.42
N LEU A 82 15.57 -10.29 11.13
CA LEU A 82 14.66 -10.17 9.98
C LEU A 82 15.38 -9.78 8.68
N SER A 83 16.65 -9.36 8.75
CA SER A 83 17.51 -9.01 7.60
C SER A 83 18.12 -10.25 6.93
N HIS A 84 17.85 -11.46 7.44
CA HIS A 84 18.34 -12.70 6.86
C HIS A 84 17.61 -13.01 5.53
N VAL A 85 17.98 -12.25 4.50
CA VAL A 85 17.50 -12.35 3.14
C VAL A 85 18.07 -13.62 2.52
N ASN A 86 17.18 -14.47 1.99
CA ASN A 86 17.61 -15.66 1.26
C ASN A 86 18.29 -15.22 -0.05
N GLY A 87 19.58 -15.55 -0.23
CA GLY A 87 20.46 -15.01 -1.26
C GLY A 87 20.05 -15.23 -2.72
N LYS A 88 19.01 -16.03 -2.98
CA LYS A 88 18.47 -16.29 -4.33
C LYS A 88 17.33 -15.34 -4.74
N THR A 89 16.56 -14.81 -3.79
CA THR A 89 15.32 -14.05 -4.10
C THR A 89 15.42 -12.58 -3.72
N GLN A 90 16.41 -12.17 -2.92
CA GLN A 90 16.57 -10.77 -2.45
C GLN A 90 15.30 -10.20 -1.76
N VAL A 91 14.37 -11.07 -1.36
CA VAL A 91 13.11 -10.74 -0.69
C VAL A 91 13.06 -11.53 0.62
N PRO A 92 12.73 -10.90 1.76
CA PRO A 92 12.59 -11.60 3.03
C PRO A 92 11.30 -12.43 3.04
N ILE A 93 11.38 -13.66 2.54
CA ILE A 93 10.24 -14.61 2.46
C ILE A 93 9.64 -14.87 3.86
N ASN A 94 10.48 -14.95 4.88
CA ASN A 94 10.04 -15.14 6.27
C ASN A 94 9.19 -13.95 6.75
N ALA A 95 9.54 -12.72 6.35
CA ALA A 95 8.73 -11.55 6.68
C ALA A 95 7.35 -11.63 6.00
N VAL A 96 7.30 -11.94 4.70
CA VAL A 96 6.03 -12.12 3.97
C VAL A 96 5.15 -13.19 4.62
N LEU A 97 5.73 -14.32 5.03
CA LEU A 97 4.98 -15.40 5.68
C LEU A 97 4.40 -14.95 7.04
N VAL A 98 5.20 -14.28 7.86
CA VAL A 98 4.78 -13.79 9.19
C VAL A 98 3.72 -12.71 9.04
N PHE A 99 3.95 -11.68 8.22
CA PHE A 99 2.97 -10.63 7.99
C PHE A 99 1.69 -11.17 7.32
N GLY A 100 1.82 -12.07 6.35
CA GLY A 100 0.68 -12.73 5.71
C GLY A 100 -0.15 -13.56 6.69
N SER A 101 0.50 -14.31 7.58
CA SER A 101 -0.19 -15.06 8.65
C SER A 101 -0.90 -14.14 9.63
N MET A 102 -0.29 -13.01 10.00
CA MET A 102 -0.91 -12.00 10.85
C MET A 102 -2.11 -11.35 10.15
N THR A 103 -1.98 -10.97 8.87
CA THR A 103 -3.09 -10.46 8.07
C THR A 103 -4.23 -11.47 7.98
N ALA A 104 -3.94 -12.76 7.81
CA ALA A 104 -4.97 -13.81 7.78
C ALA A 104 -5.72 -13.94 9.11
N ILE A 105 -5.00 -13.89 10.24
CA ILE A 105 -5.63 -13.90 11.57
C ILE A 105 -6.52 -12.67 11.78
N ILE A 106 -6.03 -11.48 11.40
CA ILE A 106 -6.80 -10.23 11.51
C ILE A 106 -8.05 -10.28 10.62
N ALA A 107 -7.92 -10.76 9.39
CA ALA A 107 -9.04 -10.90 8.46
C ALA A 107 -10.11 -11.91 8.93
N LEU A 108 -9.74 -12.88 9.77
CA LEU A 108 -10.68 -13.85 10.35
C LEU A 108 -11.43 -13.29 11.56
N LEU A 109 -10.79 -12.41 12.34
CA LEU A 109 -11.34 -11.89 13.59
C LEU A 109 -12.13 -10.58 13.43
N PHE A 110 -11.90 -9.81 12.36
CA PHE A 110 -12.46 -8.47 12.19
C PHE A 110 -13.24 -8.31 10.88
N ASP A 111 -14.27 -7.46 10.90
CA ASP A 111 -15.06 -7.13 9.70
C ASP A 111 -14.36 -6.08 8.81
N ILE A 112 -14.62 -6.15 7.51
CA ILE A 112 -14.04 -5.27 6.49
C ILE A 112 -14.30 -3.79 6.82
N THR A 113 -15.48 -3.46 7.36
CA THR A 113 -15.82 -2.08 7.74
C THR A 113 -14.84 -1.53 8.77
N THR A 114 -14.60 -2.29 9.83
CA THR A 114 -13.65 -1.94 10.89
C THR A 114 -12.21 -1.88 10.36
N LEU A 115 -11.80 -2.81 9.50
CA LEU A 115 -10.47 -2.77 8.85
C LEU A 115 -10.27 -1.49 8.05
N VAL A 116 -11.27 -1.08 7.28
CA VAL A 116 -11.21 0.12 6.43
C VAL A 116 -11.15 1.40 7.29
N GLU A 117 -11.86 1.45 8.40
CA GLU A 117 -11.77 2.56 9.35
C GLU A 117 -10.37 2.69 9.94
N PHE A 118 -9.78 1.58 10.43
CA PHE A 118 -8.41 1.57 10.94
C PHE A 118 -7.38 1.95 9.86
N LEU A 119 -7.53 1.44 8.64
CA LEU A 119 -6.67 1.78 7.50
C LEU A 119 -6.77 3.28 7.16
N SER A 120 -7.99 3.84 7.17
CA SER A 120 -8.23 5.26 6.86
C SER A 120 -7.59 6.17 7.91
N ILE A 121 -7.75 5.85 9.20
CA ILE A 121 -7.09 6.59 10.28
C ILE A 121 -5.56 6.51 10.13
N GLY A 122 -5.01 5.32 9.86
CA GLY A 122 -3.57 5.12 9.68
C GLY A 122 -2.99 5.90 8.50
N THR A 123 -3.65 5.85 7.34
CA THR A 123 -3.22 6.59 6.13
C THR A 123 -3.33 8.10 6.30
N LEU A 124 -4.38 8.60 6.95
CA LEU A 124 -4.53 10.02 7.26
C LEU A 124 -3.42 10.52 8.20
N LEU A 125 -3.07 9.74 9.23
CA LEU A 125 -1.95 10.06 10.12
C LEU A 125 -0.60 10.01 9.40
N ALA A 126 -0.37 9.01 8.55
CA ALA A 126 0.86 8.93 7.77
C ALA A 126 1.01 10.14 6.83
N TYR A 127 -0.06 10.54 6.14
CA TYR A 127 -0.04 11.71 5.25
C TYR A 127 0.15 13.03 5.99
N SER A 128 -0.43 13.18 7.18
CA SER A 128 -0.22 14.40 7.98
C SER A 128 1.24 14.50 8.45
N ILE A 129 1.83 13.39 8.90
CA ILE A 129 3.25 13.31 9.28
C ILE A 129 4.14 13.63 8.08
N VAL A 130 3.93 12.98 6.92
CA VAL A 130 4.72 13.23 5.71
C VAL A 130 4.63 14.70 5.27
N SER A 131 3.43 15.29 5.31
CA SER A 131 3.25 16.72 5.02
C SER A 131 4.02 17.61 5.99
N ALA A 132 3.95 17.34 7.29
CA ALA A 132 4.73 18.05 8.30
C ALA A 132 6.24 17.90 8.09
N CYS A 133 6.73 16.69 7.79
CA CYS A 133 8.12 16.41 7.47
C CYS A 133 8.60 17.24 6.27
N VAL A 134 7.82 17.33 5.19
CA VAL A 134 8.17 18.15 4.02
C VAL A 134 8.27 19.63 4.37
N ILE A 135 7.39 20.15 5.23
CA ILE A 135 7.45 21.55 5.70
C ILE A 135 8.73 21.79 6.51
N ILE A 136 9.06 20.88 7.44
CA ILE A 136 10.25 20.99 8.28
C ILE A 136 11.53 20.92 7.43
N LEU A 137 11.61 19.96 6.50
CA LEU A 137 12.75 19.80 5.59
C LEU A 137 12.93 21.04 4.70
N ARG A 138 11.84 21.69 4.29
CA ARG A 138 11.92 22.93 3.51
C ARG A 138 12.39 24.13 4.33
N TYR A 139 12.24 24.09 5.66
CA TYR A 139 12.65 25.15 6.57
C TYR A 139 14.06 24.94 7.15
N GLN A 140 14.64 23.73 7.01
CA GLN A 140 16.05 23.49 7.30
C GLN A 140 16.91 24.02 6.14
N PRO A 141 17.76 25.04 6.35
CA PRO A 141 18.78 25.37 5.35
C PRO A 141 19.70 24.16 5.20
N ALA A 142 20.01 23.80 3.94
CA ALA A 142 20.92 22.70 3.62
C ALA A 142 22.16 22.81 4.50
N ARG A 143 22.30 21.92 5.49
CA ARG A 143 23.57 21.76 6.17
C ARG A 143 24.51 21.18 5.14
N TYR A 144 25.32 22.04 4.55
CA TYR A 144 26.50 21.63 3.81
C TYR A 144 27.36 20.90 4.84
N GLN A 145 27.32 19.57 4.81
CA GLN A 145 28.27 18.74 5.51
C GLN A 145 29.61 19.06 4.85
N GLU A 146 30.42 19.91 5.49
CA GLU A 146 31.83 20.01 5.17
C GLU A 146 32.48 18.69 5.57
N ASP A 147 32.43 17.69 4.68
CA ASP A 147 33.31 16.52 4.73
C ASP A 147 34.72 16.96 4.31
N GLY A 148 35.33 17.79 5.16
CA GLY A 148 36.75 18.11 5.12
C GLY A 148 37.51 17.12 6.00
N GLY A 149 38.15 16.14 5.39
CA GLY A 149 39.11 15.29 6.10
C GLY A 149 39.27 13.87 5.54
N PHE A 150 39.66 13.73 4.27
CA PHE A 150 40.42 12.54 3.89
C PHE A 150 41.79 12.63 4.58
N ASP A 151 41.90 11.99 5.74
CA ASP A 151 43.17 11.84 6.46
C ASP A 151 44.16 11.07 5.58
N ASN A 152 45.22 11.79 5.22
CA ASN A 152 46.32 11.38 4.37
C ASN A 152 47.33 10.53 5.17
N GLY A 153 46.85 9.56 5.97
CA GLY A 153 47.66 8.72 6.86
C GLY A 153 48.14 7.41 6.25
N ARG A 154 47.78 7.10 4.99
CA ARG A 154 48.07 5.81 4.34
C ARG A 154 49.24 5.84 3.34
N LEU A 155 49.99 6.94 3.28
CA LEU A 155 51.16 7.09 2.41
C LEU A 155 52.52 7.11 3.13
N GLU A 156 52.57 7.08 4.47
CA GLU A 156 53.84 7.09 5.23
C GLU A 156 54.29 5.72 5.76
N VAL A 157 53.56 4.63 5.48
CA VAL A 157 53.93 3.26 5.95
C VAL A 157 54.65 2.43 4.85
N PHE A 158 55.00 3.06 3.73
CA PHE A 158 55.70 2.43 2.60
C PHE A 158 57.02 3.14 2.22
N ASN A 159 57.74 3.66 3.21
CA ASN A 159 59.15 4.06 3.04
C ASN A 159 60.00 3.54 4.20
#